data_AF-A0A077Z6Y5-F1
#
_entry.id   AF-A0A077Z6Y5-F1
#
_cell.length_a   1.000
_cell.length_b   1.000
_cell.length_c   1.000
_cell.angle_alpha   90.00
_cell.angle_beta   90.00
_cell.angle_gamma   90.00
#
_symmetry.space_group_name_H-M   'P 1'
#
loop_
_entity.id
_entity.type
_entity.pdbx_description
1 polymer ?
#
loop_
_entity_poly.entity_id
_entity_poly.type
_entity_poly.pdbx_seq_one_letter_code
_entity_poly.pdbx_strand_id
1 'polypeptide(L)'
;MDRDVWNFTLEPESEEGDVEQEKMGNEHGFLSIYVLHQLGLPDAGKVKELERLAQDCANIENAYGSGKASIEEVFWLCSMVFGKCRFRRRYSSVFLFTDCDEPQGGDTNAKKRGIQRIRDLKEKSVHVDLQPVGDSHFDYDKFYRVIFDDDEIPDDAPKATEDSDELFNRVIVNYDRKWRTFTSVDFQIIPGFEIAVSFYSTVSVATMPSAIKLDGRTNNMVTVATNFFDPATGEKLYRFEVCKYQTYAGRRIAMSFQEVDQIAHFCRPGMVLLGFLPSSRLKAHHFIRNALFMCPDETVTKGSTVFFMALLTKCLERKMMAICRLTARQNTSPRLVALLPQAETYDATGVQMDSPGFHVIFLPYADDLRDLGSIKNIKRETADDNDKLVQSMKQFVNKFSPSRSIGEIHNPALQKHRNVIEAFVLDREQVETVEDETLPNNEHIDKTYGSLLASFNQLMNVEDVSDKRKGKRKADDEASSIDLRTEAKNGLLGKRTIATLRNACAINGVPLYGGQMRKAEIIEAICNFYNV
;
A
#
# COMPACT_ATOMS: atom_id res chain seq x y z
N MET A 1 13.73 28.87 7.74
CA MET A 1 14.81 28.40 6.87
C MET A 1 14.12 27.88 5.64
N ASP A 2 14.09 28.81 4.68
CA ASP A 2 13.63 28.79 3.29
C ASP A 2 12.26 28.16 3.01
N ARG A 3 11.22 28.90 3.39
CA ARG A 3 9.92 28.87 2.72
C ARG A 3 9.82 30.19 1.96
N ASP A 4 10.16 30.16 0.68
CA ASP A 4 9.86 31.26 -0.23
C ASP A 4 8.34 31.27 -0.46
N VAL A 5 7.67 32.10 0.34
CA VAL A 5 6.26 32.43 0.19
C VAL A 5 6.17 33.42 -0.97
N TRP A 6 5.79 32.91 -2.15
CA TRP A 6 5.46 33.73 -3.30
C TRP A 6 4.05 34.30 -3.12
N ASN A 7 3.95 35.43 -2.41
CA ASN A 7 2.75 36.27 -2.42
C ASN A 7 2.83 37.21 -3.63
N PHE A 8 1.99 36.98 -4.65
CA PHE A 8 1.72 37.97 -5.69
C PHE A 8 0.26 38.43 -5.60
N THR A 9 0.06 39.56 -4.92
CA THR A 9 -1.12 40.41 -5.09
C THR A 9 -1.02 41.11 -6.44
N LEU A 10 -1.95 40.78 -7.36
CA LEU A 10 -2.15 41.55 -8.59
C LEU A 10 -3.07 42.74 -8.27
N GLU A 11 -2.50 43.95 -8.20
CA GLU A 11 -3.25 45.20 -8.32
C GLU A 11 -3.52 45.50 -9.80
N PRO A 12 -4.69 46.05 -10.18
CA PRO A 12 -4.98 46.35 -11.58
C PRO A 12 -4.47 47.75 -11.93
N GLU A 13 -3.40 47.85 -12.71
CA GLU A 13 -3.01 49.09 -13.39
C GLU A 13 -3.45 49.09 -14.86
N SER A 14 -4.45 49.94 -15.11
CA SER A 14 -4.80 50.71 -16.32
C SER A 14 -4.29 50.30 -17.71
N GLU A 15 -5.27 50.00 -18.58
CA GLU A 15 -5.47 50.47 -19.96
C GLU A 15 -4.25 50.81 -20.83
N GLU A 16 -3.67 49.81 -21.50
CA GLU A 16 -3.20 49.93 -22.88
C GLU A 16 -3.63 48.67 -23.66
N GLY A 17 -4.12 48.87 -24.89
CA GLY A 17 -4.79 47.83 -25.67
C GLY A 17 -3.84 46.75 -26.17
N ASP A 18 -3.78 45.63 -25.45
CA ASP A 18 -3.14 44.40 -25.90
C ASP A 18 -4.08 43.64 -26.85
N VAL A 19 -3.58 43.42 -28.07
CA VAL A 19 -4.24 42.62 -29.10
C VAL A 19 -4.13 41.16 -28.69
N GLU A 20 -5.21 40.58 -28.14
CA GLU A 20 -5.37 39.14 -27.90
C GLU A 20 -5.03 38.37 -29.21
N GLN A 21 -3.87 37.71 -29.26
CA GLN A 21 -3.50 36.86 -30.38
C GLN A 21 -4.19 35.51 -30.27
N GLU A 22 -5.38 35.39 -30.88
CA GLU A 22 -6.12 34.13 -30.98
C GLU A 22 -5.34 33.08 -31.78
N LYS A 23 -4.84 32.03 -31.11
CA LYS A 23 -4.12 30.91 -31.75
C LYS A 23 -5.00 29.66 -31.81
N MET A 24 -5.00 29.01 -32.98
CA MET A 24 -5.73 27.76 -33.22
C MET A 24 -4.80 26.55 -33.04
N GLY A 25 -5.18 25.64 -32.13
CA GLY A 25 -4.39 24.44 -31.80
C GLY A 25 -5.14 23.12 -31.87
N ASN A 26 -6.29 23.08 -32.54
CA ASN A 26 -7.11 21.88 -32.66
C ASN A 26 -7.48 21.62 -34.13
N GLU A 27 -7.62 20.34 -34.50
CA GLU A 27 -7.96 19.91 -35.87
C GLU A 27 -9.33 20.40 -36.37
N HIS A 28 -10.13 21.00 -35.49
CA HIS A 28 -11.53 21.34 -35.74
C HIS A 28 -11.78 22.85 -35.85
N GLY A 29 -10.74 23.68 -35.68
CA GLY A 29 -10.80 25.13 -35.87
C GLY A 29 -11.55 25.90 -34.77
N PHE A 30 -11.72 25.34 -33.57
CA PHE A 30 -12.29 26.11 -32.45
C PHE A 30 -11.31 27.19 -31.99
N LEU A 31 -11.82 28.39 -31.76
CA LEU A 31 -11.05 29.56 -31.34
C LEU A 31 -10.67 29.43 -29.86
N SER A 32 -9.45 29.86 -29.51
CA SER A 32 -8.96 29.90 -28.12
C SER A 32 -8.95 28.54 -27.39
N ILE A 33 -8.97 27.42 -28.12
CA ILE A 33 -8.87 26.07 -27.56
C ILE A 33 -7.65 25.36 -28.14
N TYR A 34 -6.68 25.03 -27.29
CA TYR A 34 -5.45 24.36 -27.67
C TYR A 34 -5.38 22.94 -27.08
N VAL A 35 -5.08 21.93 -27.88
CA VAL A 35 -4.84 20.56 -27.38
C VAL A 35 -3.35 20.34 -27.28
N LEU A 36 -2.80 20.51 -26.07
CA LEU A 36 -1.36 20.35 -25.82
C LEU A 36 -0.89 18.93 -26.15
N HIS A 37 -1.50 17.92 -25.51
CA HIS A 37 -1.21 16.52 -25.78
C HIS A 37 -2.48 15.74 -26.10
N GLN A 38 -2.43 14.97 -27.19
CA GLN A 38 -3.47 13.98 -27.49
C GLN A 38 -3.45 12.84 -26.45
N LEU A 39 -4.62 12.23 -26.22
CA LEU A 39 -4.75 11.05 -25.36
C LEU A 39 -3.84 9.93 -25.85
N GLY A 40 -2.93 9.49 -24.98
CA GLY A 40 -1.98 8.43 -25.26
C GLY A 40 -1.23 8.04 -24.00
N LEU A 41 -0.20 7.21 -24.14
CA LEU A 41 0.67 6.89 -23.02
C LEU A 41 1.47 8.14 -22.60
N PRO A 42 1.79 8.28 -21.30
CA PRO A 42 2.72 9.28 -20.84
C PRO A 42 4.10 9.01 -21.45
N ASP A 43 4.81 10.08 -21.79
CA ASP A 43 6.12 10.04 -22.43
C ASP A 43 7.03 11.08 -21.80
N ALA A 44 8.33 10.81 -21.77
CA ALA A 44 9.36 11.70 -21.23
C ALA A 44 9.31 13.08 -21.90
N GLY A 45 9.12 13.12 -23.22
CA GLY A 45 9.03 14.38 -23.97
C GLY A 45 7.88 15.26 -23.47
N LYS A 46 6.71 14.65 -23.21
CA LYS A 46 5.53 15.35 -22.68
C LYS A 46 5.78 15.91 -21.28
N VAL A 47 6.45 15.14 -20.42
CA VAL A 47 6.79 15.59 -19.06
C VAL A 47 7.77 16.76 -19.11
N LYS A 48 8.84 16.65 -19.92
CA LYS A 48 9.82 17.75 -20.11
C LYS A 48 9.17 19.03 -20.65
N GLU A 49 8.18 18.91 -21.54
CA GLU A 49 7.43 20.06 -22.05
C GLU A 49 6.60 20.72 -20.95
N LEU A 50 5.89 19.95 -20.14
CA LEU A 50 5.13 20.47 -19.00
C LEU A 50 6.02 21.11 -17.94
N GLU A 51 7.19 20.53 -17.64
CA GLU A 51 8.17 21.13 -16.71
C GLU A 51 8.66 22.50 -17.20
N ARG A 52 8.91 22.64 -18.51
CA ARG A 52 9.31 23.93 -19.10
C ARG A 52 8.21 24.98 -19.01
N LEU A 53 6.96 24.57 -19.21
CA LEU A 53 5.81 25.47 -19.09
C LEU A 53 5.56 25.89 -17.63
N ALA A 54 5.82 25.00 -16.67
CA ALA A 54 5.66 25.30 -15.24
C ALA A 54 6.74 26.27 -14.71
N GLN A 55 7.95 26.23 -15.26
CA GLN A 55 9.04 27.13 -14.84
C GLN A 55 8.88 28.56 -15.33
N ASP A 56 8.19 28.77 -16.46
CA ASP A 56 8.04 30.07 -17.09
C ASP A 56 6.60 30.28 -17.55
N CYS A 57 5.72 30.64 -16.59
CA CYS A 57 4.30 30.87 -16.86
C CYS A 57 4.07 31.94 -17.94
N ALA A 58 4.97 32.92 -18.06
CA ALA A 58 4.89 33.95 -19.10
C ALA A 58 5.06 33.37 -20.52
N ASN A 59 5.73 32.22 -20.67
CA ASN A 59 5.78 31.52 -21.95
C ASN A 59 4.44 30.90 -22.33
N ILE A 60 3.52 30.63 -21.40
CA ILE A 60 2.21 30.06 -21.74
C ILE A 60 1.40 31.09 -22.54
N GLU A 61 1.29 32.32 -22.04
CA GLU A 61 0.59 33.40 -22.74
C GLU A 61 1.28 33.73 -24.06
N ASN A 62 2.61 33.81 -24.08
CA ASN A 62 3.35 34.08 -25.31
C ASN A 62 3.23 32.95 -26.35
N ALA A 63 3.32 31.68 -25.93
CA ALA A 63 3.29 30.54 -26.83
C ALA A 63 1.89 30.24 -27.36
N TYR A 64 0.88 30.25 -26.48
CA TYR A 64 -0.47 29.77 -26.78
C TYR A 64 -1.54 30.86 -26.82
N GLY A 65 -1.28 32.03 -26.22
CA GLY A 65 -2.26 33.11 -26.10
C GLY A 65 -3.30 32.86 -25.00
N SER A 66 -3.96 33.93 -24.58
CA SER A 66 -5.19 33.90 -23.78
C SER A 66 -6.32 34.55 -24.59
N GLY A 67 -7.55 34.06 -24.42
CA GLY A 67 -8.70 34.57 -25.17
C GLY A 67 -10.00 33.93 -24.73
N LYS A 68 -11.12 34.47 -25.19
CA LYS A 68 -12.46 33.93 -24.85
C LYS A 68 -12.71 32.61 -25.56
N ALA A 69 -12.95 31.55 -24.79
CA ALA A 69 -13.33 30.23 -25.28
C ALA A 69 -14.78 29.89 -24.92
N SER A 70 -15.50 29.22 -25.82
CA SER A 70 -16.84 28.70 -25.55
C SER A 70 -16.75 27.35 -24.84
N ILE A 71 -17.32 27.23 -23.64
CA ILE A 71 -17.29 25.95 -22.90
C ILE A 71 -18.05 24.82 -23.63
N GLU A 72 -19.00 25.17 -24.50
CA GLU A 72 -19.65 24.20 -25.39
C GLU A 72 -18.64 23.53 -26.33
N GLU A 73 -17.76 24.33 -26.93
CA GLU A 73 -16.75 23.86 -27.88
C GLU A 73 -15.68 23.05 -27.18
N VAL A 74 -15.31 23.44 -25.95
CA VAL A 74 -14.37 22.68 -25.10
C VAL A 74 -14.89 21.26 -24.85
N PHE A 75 -16.11 21.12 -24.33
CA PHE A 75 -16.67 19.80 -24.06
C PHE A 75 -16.96 18.99 -25.33
N TRP A 76 -17.29 19.68 -26.42
CA TRP A 76 -17.45 19.00 -27.72
C TRP A 76 -16.11 18.42 -28.20
N LEU A 77 -15.02 19.20 -28.10
CA LEU A 77 -13.68 18.75 -28.41
C LEU A 77 -13.25 17.59 -27.51
N CYS A 78 -13.52 17.65 -26.20
CA CYS A 78 -13.28 16.53 -25.29
C CYS A 78 -13.98 15.24 -25.78
N SER A 79 -15.25 15.33 -26.19
CA SER A 79 -15.97 14.18 -26.74
C SER A 79 -15.30 13.63 -28.00
N MET A 80 -14.73 14.47 -28.86
CA MET A 80 -14.03 14.03 -30.07
C MET A 80 -12.70 13.36 -29.75
N VAL A 81 -11.93 13.93 -28.81
CA VAL A 81 -10.65 13.37 -28.35
C VAL A 81 -10.86 11.96 -27.78
N PHE A 82 -11.91 11.77 -26.97
CA PHE A 82 -12.31 10.43 -26.51
C PHE A 82 -12.77 9.50 -27.63
N GLY A 83 -13.44 10.03 -28.66
CA GLY A 83 -13.87 9.26 -29.83
C GLY A 83 -12.72 8.76 -30.69
N LYS A 84 -11.61 9.51 -30.78
CA LYS A 84 -10.39 9.13 -31.52
C LYS A 84 -9.50 8.13 -30.76
N CYS A 85 -9.73 7.94 -29.45
CA CYS A 85 -8.92 7.04 -28.63
C CYS A 85 -9.11 5.57 -29.06
N ARG A 86 -8.02 4.93 -29.52
CA ARG A 86 -8.02 3.53 -30.00
C ARG A 86 -7.98 2.49 -28.88
N PHE A 87 -7.72 2.90 -27.64
CA PHE A 87 -7.58 1.99 -26.51
C PHE A 87 -8.95 1.61 -25.94
N ARG A 88 -9.09 0.36 -25.46
CA ARG A 88 -10.29 -0.05 -24.72
C ARG A 88 -10.31 0.69 -23.38
N ARG A 89 -11.27 1.60 -23.21
CA ARG A 89 -11.45 2.40 -22.00
C ARG A 89 -12.35 1.66 -21.03
N ARG A 90 -11.88 1.44 -19.79
CA ARG A 90 -12.75 0.99 -18.70
C ARG A 90 -13.49 2.17 -18.05
N TYR A 91 -12.86 3.34 -18.10
CA TYR A 91 -13.35 4.57 -17.48
C TYR A 91 -12.82 5.77 -18.25
N SER A 92 -13.56 6.87 -18.31
CA SER A 92 -13.14 8.14 -18.91
C SER A 92 -13.54 9.30 -17.99
N SER A 93 -12.58 10.15 -17.62
CA SER A 93 -12.83 11.43 -16.92
C SER A 93 -12.21 12.59 -17.69
N VAL A 94 -12.86 13.74 -17.60
CA VAL A 94 -12.28 15.05 -17.86
C VAL A 94 -12.08 15.73 -16.51
N PHE A 95 -10.85 16.07 -16.14
CA PHE A 95 -10.60 16.97 -15.01
C PHE A 95 -10.61 18.41 -15.52
N LEU A 96 -11.50 19.23 -14.98
CA LEU A 96 -11.61 20.65 -15.32
C LEU A 96 -11.08 21.49 -14.16
N PHE A 97 -10.01 22.24 -14.40
CA PHE A 97 -9.46 23.19 -13.43
C PHE A 97 -9.89 24.60 -13.85
N THR A 98 -10.59 25.32 -12.98
CA THR A 98 -11.07 26.68 -13.27
C THR A 98 -11.41 27.43 -12.00
N ASP A 99 -11.18 28.75 -12.02
CA ASP A 99 -11.61 29.73 -11.02
C ASP A 99 -12.96 30.40 -11.40
N CYS A 100 -13.44 30.19 -12.64
CA CYS A 100 -14.63 30.84 -13.18
C CYS A 100 -15.88 29.96 -12.98
N ASP A 101 -16.77 30.40 -12.09
CA ASP A 101 -18.05 29.74 -11.79
C ASP A 101 -19.13 29.98 -12.87
N GLU A 102 -19.03 31.05 -13.65
CA GLU A 102 -19.93 31.39 -14.75
C GLU A 102 -19.21 31.60 -16.11
N PRO A 103 -18.84 30.52 -16.81
CA PRO A 103 -17.98 30.57 -18.01
C PRO A 103 -18.63 31.23 -19.24
N GLN A 104 -19.95 31.44 -19.26
CA GLN A 104 -20.71 31.91 -20.43
C GLN A 104 -21.23 33.36 -20.28
N GLY A 105 -20.86 34.07 -19.20
CA GLY A 105 -21.15 35.50 -19.03
C GLY A 105 -22.61 35.91 -19.25
N GLY A 106 -23.56 35.31 -18.52
CA GLY A 106 -24.98 35.65 -18.58
C GLY A 106 -25.74 35.19 -19.83
N ASP A 107 -25.09 34.70 -20.90
CA ASP A 107 -25.79 34.17 -22.08
C ASP A 107 -26.49 32.84 -21.74
N THR A 108 -27.81 32.93 -21.54
CA THR A 108 -28.65 31.80 -21.17
C THR A 108 -28.69 30.71 -22.25
N ASN A 109 -28.56 31.06 -23.53
CA ASN A 109 -28.60 30.08 -24.61
C ASN A 109 -27.31 29.28 -24.68
N ALA A 110 -26.18 29.97 -24.55
CA ALA A 110 -24.88 29.33 -24.55
C ALA A 110 -24.65 28.47 -23.29
N LYS A 111 -25.15 28.92 -22.12
CA LYS A 111 -25.26 28.10 -20.91
C LYS A 111 -26.04 26.80 -21.15
N LYS A 112 -27.23 26.85 -21.78
CA LYS A 112 -28.03 25.65 -22.09
C LYS A 112 -27.29 24.68 -23.01
N ARG A 113 -26.59 25.18 -24.04
CA ARG A 113 -25.79 24.33 -24.93
C ARG A 113 -24.61 23.67 -24.21
N GLY A 114 -23.90 24.42 -23.37
CA GLY A 114 -22.82 23.87 -22.52
C GLY A 114 -23.31 22.75 -21.59
N ILE A 115 -24.43 22.97 -20.91
CA ILE A 115 -25.08 21.96 -20.05
C ILE A 115 -25.44 20.70 -20.87
N GLN A 116 -25.99 20.88 -22.07
CA GLN A 116 -26.32 19.75 -22.93
C GLN A 116 -25.06 18.95 -23.32
N ARG A 117 -23.93 19.60 -23.60
CA ARG A 117 -22.67 18.89 -23.91
C ARG A 117 -22.14 18.07 -22.74
N ILE A 118 -22.30 18.55 -21.50
CA ILE A 118 -21.93 17.77 -20.31
C ILE A 118 -22.83 16.53 -20.20
N ARG A 119 -24.13 16.67 -20.47
CA ARG A 119 -25.06 15.52 -20.50
C ARG A 119 -24.72 14.52 -21.59
N ASP A 120 -24.37 14.98 -22.80
CA ASP A 120 -23.91 14.13 -23.89
C ASP A 120 -22.64 13.34 -23.51
N LEU A 121 -21.73 13.95 -22.73
CA LEU A 121 -20.54 13.28 -22.19
C LEU A 121 -20.91 12.21 -21.16
N LYS A 122 -21.84 12.52 -20.24
CA LYS A 122 -22.34 11.56 -19.24
C LYS A 122 -23.00 10.35 -19.91
N GLU A 123 -23.81 10.56 -20.95
CA GLU A 123 -24.44 9.46 -21.71
C GLU A 123 -23.39 8.54 -22.36
N LYS A 124 -22.24 9.11 -22.77
CA LYS A 124 -21.07 8.35 -23.28
C LYS A 124 -20.18 7.77 -22.17
N SER A 125 -20.64 7.78 -20.92
CA SER A 125 -19.87 7.34 -19.74
C SER A 125 -18.52 8.07 -19.59
N VAL A 126 -18.50 9.36 -19.93
CA VAL A 126 -17.40 10.27 -19.63
C VAL A 126 -17.83 11.14 -18.46
N HIS A 127 -17.13 10.99 -17.34
CA HIS A 127 -17.34 11.81 -16.16
C HIS A 127 -16.60 13.13 -16.30
N VAL A 128 -17.15 14.20 -15.76
CA VAL A 128 -16.49 15.50 -15.68
C VAL A 128 -16.23 15.73 -14.20
N ASP A 129 -14.97 15.88 -13.81
CA ASP A 129 -14.56 16.14 -12.44
C ASP A 129 -14.07 17.59 -12.36
N LEU A 130 -14.87 18.47 -11.76
CA LEU A 130 -14.52 19.87 -11.57
C LEU A 130 -13.59 20.03 -10.36
N GLN A 131 -12.52 20.80 -10.55
CA GLN A 131 -11.56 21.21 -9.54
C GLN A 131 -11.53 22.74 -9.49
N PRO A 132 -12.34 23.35 -8.61
CA PRO A 132 -12.32 24.81 -8.43
C PRO A 132 -10.98 25.28 -7.90
N VAL A 133 -10.42 26.34 -8.49
CA VAL A 133 -9.12 26.92 -8.11
C VAL A 133 -9.33 28.34 -7.59
N GLY A 134 -8.58 28.74 -6.58
CA GLY A 134 -8.57 30.10 -6.03
C GLY A 134 -9.13 30.22 -4.61
N ASP A 135 -9.04 31.43 -4.06
CA ASP A 135 -9.46 31.75 -2.68
C ASP A 135 -10.94 32.12 -2.53
N SER A 136 -11.65 32.34 -3.64
CA SER A 136 -13.03 32.83 -3.61
C SER A 136 -14.06 31.70 -3.51
N HIS A 137 -15.26 32.02 -2.99
CA HIS A 137 -16.35 31.07 -2.93
C HIS A 137 -16.81 30.71 -4.35
N PHE A 138 -16.70 29.43 -4.70
CA PHE A 138 -17.11 28.91 -6.01
C PHE A 138 -18.56 28.43 -5.99
N ASP A 139 -19.42 29.07 -6.77
CA ASP A 139 -20.86 28.79 -6.81
C ASP A 139 -21.21 27.78 -7.92
N TYR A 140 -21.52 26.54 -7.52
CA TYR A 140 -21.92 25.47 -8.43
C TYR A 140 -23.29 25.69 -9.10
N ASP A 141 -24.21 26.42 -8.47
CA ASP A 141 -25.58 26.62 -8.99
C ASP A 141 -25.57 27.50 -10.26
N LYS A 142 -24.54 28.32 -10.45
CA LYS A 142 -24.40 29.18 -11.63
C LYS A 142 -24.26 28.39 -12.92
N PHE A 143 -23.57 27.25 -12.94
CA PHE A 143 -23.39 26.46 -14.17
C PHE A 143 -23.14 24.97 -13.93
N TYR A 144 -22.27 24.65 -12.99
CA TYR A 144 -21.65 23.32 -12.88
C TYR A 144 -22.48 22.27 -12.15
N ARG A 145 -23.66 22.61 -11.62
CA ARG A 145 -24.59 21.67 -10.99
C ARG A 145 -24.89 20.41 -11.83
N VAL A 146 -24.89 20.54 -13.16
CA VAL A 146 -25.09 19.41 -14.10
C VAL A 146 -24.00 18.34 -14.03
N ILE A 147 -22.85 18.64 -13.43
CA ILE A 147 -21.76 17.68 -13.25
C ILE A 147 -22.16 16.59 -12.25
N PHE A 148 -22.95 16.92 -11.23
CA PHE A 148 -23.38 15.96 -10.24
C PHE A 148 -24.54 15.10 -10.73
N ASP A 149 -24.67 13.90 -10.19
CA ASP A 149 -25.82 13.03 -10.50
C ASP A 149 -27.09 13.62 -9.88
N ASP A 150 -28.22 13.44 -10.57
CA ASP A 150 -29.53 14.04 -10.25
C ASP A 150 -29.57 15.58 -10.20
N ASP A 151 -28.53 16.25 -10.71
CA ASP A 151 -28.36 17.71 -10.60
C ASP A 151 -28.48 18.17 -9.13
N GLU A 152 -27.96 17.41 -8.15
CA GLU A 152 -27.90 17.82 -6.73
C GLU A 152 -26.45 17.97 -6.28
N ILE A 153 -26.12 19.09 -5.63
CA ILE A 153 -24.76 19.36 -5.16
C ILE A 153 -24.54 18.58 -3.86
N PRO A 154 -23.59 17.63 -3.80
CA PRO A 154 -23.27 16.91 -2.58
C PRO A 154 -22.69 17.83 -1.51
N ASP A 155 -22.91 17.51 -0.23
CA ASP A 155 -22.34 18.26 0.91
C ASP A 155 -20.80 18.26 0.89
N ASP A 156 -20.19 17.25 0.28
CA ASP A 156 -18.74 17.07 0.13
C ASP A 156 -18.18 17.56 -1.21
N ALA A 157 -18.92 18.41 -1.93
CA ALA A 157 -18.46 19.01 -3.17
C ALA A 157 -17.10 19.74 -2.99
N PRO A 158 -16.15 19.62 -3.94
CA PRO A 158 -14.83 20.24 -3.82
C PRO A 158 -14.90 21.75 -3.60
N LYS A 159 -14.18 22.28 -2.61
CA LYS A 159 -14.08 23.73 -2.40
C LYS A 159 -12.94 24.32 -3.23
N ALA A 160 -13.04 25.59 -3.61
CA ALA A 160 -11.92 26.27 -4.22
C ALA A 160 -10.72 26.29 -3.26
N THR A 161 -9.54 26.04 -3.81
CA THR A 161 -8.28 26.03 -3.07
C THR A 161 -7.16 26.51 -3.99
N GLU A 162 -6.20 27.21 -3.39
CA GLU A 162 -4.93 27.58 -4.03
C GLU A 162 -3.83 26.55 -3.76
N ASP A 163 -4.06 25.61 -2.83
CA ASP A 163 -3.07 24.58 -2.48
C ASP A 163 -2.93 23.56 -3.61
N SER A 164 -1.79 23.58 -4.28
CA SER A 164 -1.44 22.64 -5.35
C SER A 164 -1.39 21.20 -4.86
N ASP A 165 -0.94 20.97 -3.63
CA ASP A 165 -0.87 19.62 -3.06
C ASP A 165 -2.27 19.09 -2.79
N GLU A 166 -3.18 19.93 -2.34
CA GLU A 166 -4.58 19.57 -2.17
C GLU A 166 -5.24 19.24 -3.53
N LEU A 167 -5.06 20.07 -4.55
CA LEU A 167 -5.57 19.80 -5.90
C LEU A 167 -5.01 18.49 -6.47
N PHE A 168 -3.71 18.27 -6.32
CA PHE A 168 -3.05 17.05 -6.75
C PHE A 168 -3.59 15.83 -6.02
N ASN A 169 -3.74 15.93 -4.69
CA ASN A 169 -4.33 14.87 -3.87
C ASN A 169 -5.78 14.58 -4.29
N ARG A 170 -6.60 15.58 -4.60
CA ARG A 170 -7.97 15.35 -5.11
C ARG A 170 -7.98 14.59 -6.43
N VAL A 171 -7.09 14.92 -7.36
CA VAL A 171 -6.97 14.22 -8.65
C VAL A 171 -6.50 12.79 -8.45
N ILE A 172 -5.47 12.57 -7.62
CA ILE A 172 -4.98 11.22 -7.29
C ILE A 172 -6.06 10.42 -6.61
N VAL A 173 -6.70 10.97 -5.58
CA VAL A 173 -7.76 10.32 -4.83
C VAL A 173 -8.92 9.98 -5.77
N ASN A 174 -9.35 10.86 -6.67
CA ASN A 174 -10.39 10.53 -7.66
C ASN A 174 -9.93 9.51 -8.71
N TYR A 175 -8.64 9.50 -9.07
CA TYR A 175 -8.06 8.49 -9.93
C TYR A 175 -8.04 7.10 -9.26
N ASP A 176 -7.64 7.04 -7.99
CA ASP A 176 -7.49 5.82 -7.18
C ASP A 176 -8.81 5.34 -6.55
N ARG A 177 -9.79 6.23 -6.32
CA ARG A 177 -11.14 5.93 -5.77
C ARG A 177 -11.98 5.02 -6.66
N LYS A 178 -11.50 4.68 -7.85
CA LYS A 178 -12.18 3.70 -8.72
C LYS A 178 -12.01 2.32 -8.12
N TRP A 179 -12.92 2.00 -7.19
CA TRP A 179 -12.90 0.79 -6.39
C TRP A 179 -12.70 -0.43 -7.26
N ARG A 180 -11.51 -1.02 -7.17
CA ARG A 180 -11.24 -2.30 -7.80
C ARG A 180 -11.66 -3.39 -6.84
N THR A 181 -12.78 -4.01 -7.15
CA THR A 181 -13.23 -5.20 -6.43
C THR A 181 -12.15 -6.27 -6.52
N PHE A 182 -11.66 -6.73 -5.37
CA PHE A 182 -10.74 -7.84 -5.26
C PHE A 182 -11.41 -9.13 -5.73
N THR A 183 -12.64 -9.37 -5.27
CA THR A 183 -13.54 -10.41 -5.75
C THR A 183 -14.95 -10.15 -5.22
N SER A 184 -15.97 -10.55 -5.98
CA SER A 184 -17.36 -10.61 -5.51
C SER A 184 -17.70 -12.06 -5.17
N VAL A 185 -18.46 -12.27 -4.09
CA VAL A 185 -18.90 -13.61 -3.68
C VAL A 185 -20.33 -13.57 -3.14
N ASP A 186 -20.99 -14.73 -3.18
CA ASP A 186 -22.25 -14.93 -2.49
C ASP A 186 -22.00 -15.12 -0.99
N PHE A 187 -22.67 -14.31 -0.17
CA PHE A 187 -22.67 -14.41 1.28
C PHE A 187 -23.95 -15.10 1.75
N GLN A 188 -23.80 -16.38 2.08
CA GLN A 188 -24.84 -17.24 2.62
C GLN A 188 -25.01 -17.02 4.12
N ILE A 189 -26.14 -16.43 4.49
CA ILE A 189 -26.52 -16.23 5.90
C ILE A 189 -27.15 -17.50 6.46
N ILE A 190 -28.08 -18.08 5.71
CA ILE A 190 -28.74 -19.36 5.99
C ILE A 190 -28.94 -20.11 4.66
N PRO A 191 -29.09 -21.44 4.67
CA PRO A 191 -29.42 -22.20 3.45
C PRO A 191 -30.64 -21.61 2.72
N GLY A 192 -30.45 -21.21 1.46
CA GLY A 192 -31.49 -20.61 0.62
C GLY A 192 -31.59 -19.08 0.71
N PHE A 193 -30.83 -18.40 1.58
CA PHE A 193 -30.78 -16.94 1.66
C PHE A 193 -29.34 -16.44 1.55
N GLU A 194 -29.03 -15.84 0.40
CA GLU A 194 -27.71 -15.37 0.00
C GLU A 194 -27.82 -13.93 -0.46
N ILE A 195 -26.87 -13.09 -0.05
CA ILE A 195 -26.70 -11.72 -0.55
C ILE A 195 -25.39 -11.63 -1.32
N ALA A 196 -25.30 -10.72 -2.29
CA ALA A 196 -24.06 -10.51 -3.01
C ALA A 196 -23.21 -9.46 -2.28
N VAL A 197 -21.93 -9.76 -2.10
CA VAL A 197 -20.96 -8.85 -1.47
C VAL A 197 -19.68 -8.78 -2.29
N SER A 198 -19.10 -7.59 -2.32
CA SER A 198 -17.84 -7.30 -2.97
C SER A 198 -16.77 -7.01 -1.93
N PHE A 199 -15.58 -7.59 -2.12
CA PHE A 199 -14.43 -7.33 -1.27
C PHE A 199 -13.47 -6.35 -1.94
N TYR A 200 -12.88 -5.47 -1.15
CA TYR A 200 -11.89 -4.48 -1.55
C TYR A 200 -10.63 -4.64 -0.69
N SER A 201 -9.46 -4.41 -1.29
CA SER A 201 -8.20 -4.39 -0.57
C SER A 201 -7.85 -2.94 -0.27
N THR A 202 -8.06 -2.49 0.96
CA THR A 202 -7.73 -1.12 1.39
C THR A 202 -6.24 -0.92 1.55
N VAL A 203 -5.51 -1.96 1.95
CA VAL A 203 -4.06 -1.94 2.14
C VAL A 203 -3.42 -3.08 1.35
N SER A 204 -2.49 -2.74 0.46
CA SER A 204 -1.66 -3.71 -0.26
C SER A 204 -0.19 -3.34 -0.11
N VAL A 205 0.67 -4.36 -0.03
CA VAL A 205 2.12 -4.13 -0.03
C VAL A 205 2.52 -3.64 -1.42
N ALA A 206 3.04 -2.41 -1.50
CA ALA A 206 3.68 -1.92 -2.70
C ALA A 206 5.04 -2.61 -2.86
N THR A 207 5.17 -3.43 -3.91
CA THR A 207 6.42 -4.14 -4.24
C THR A 207 7.12 -3.46 -5.40
N MET A 208 8.45 -3.55 -5.46
CA MET A 208 9.20 -3.10 -6.64
C MET A 208 8.69 -3.83 -7.90
N PRO A 209 8.50 -3.11 -9.02
CA PRO A 209 8.07 -3.74 -10.26
C PRO A 209 9.12 -4.73 -10.74
N SER A 210 8.67 -5.86 -11.29
CA SER A 210 9.57 -6.87 -11.87
C SER A 210 10.22 -6.37 -13.15
N ALA A 211 11.50 -6.67 -13.33
CA ALA A 211 12.21 -6.33 -14.56
C ALA A 211 11.55 -6.94 -15.80
N ILE A 212 11.46 -6.15 -16.87
CA ILE A 212 10.92 -6.56 -18.17
C ILE A 212 12.10 -6.93 -19.09
N LYS A 213 12.00 -8.04 -19.81
CA LYS A 213 13.03 -8.46 -20.77
C LYS A 213 12.88 -7.67 -22.06
N LEU A 214 13.97 -7.08 -22.54
CA LEU A 214 14.02 -6.30 -23.77
C LEU A 214 14.99 -6.92 -24.77
N ASP A 215 14.74 -6.72 -26.06
CA ASP A 215 15.72 -7.00 -27.11
C ASP A 215 16.84 -5.95 -27.04
N GLY A 216 18.08 -6.39 -26.85
CA GLY A 216 19.23 -5.50 -26.73
C GLY A 216 19.51 -4.64 -27.97
N ARG A 217 18.98 -4.98 -29.15
CA ARG A 217 19.12 -4.16 -30.36
C ARG A 217 18.04 -3.10 -30.51
N THR A 218 16.81 -3.40 -30.11
CA THR A 218 15.65 -2.54 -30.42
C THR A 218 14.97 -1.97 -29.18
N ASN A 219 15.35 -2.41 -27.98
CA ASN A 219 14.69 -2.12 -26.70
C ASN A 219 13.18 -2.45 -26.68
N ASN A 220 12.72 -3.32 -27.58
CA ASN A 220 11.33 -3.76 -27.60
C ASN A 220 11.11 -4.88 -26.58
N MET A 221 9.92 -4.94 -26.01
CA MET A 221 9.53 -5.96 -25.04
C MET A 221 9.58 -7.37 -25.65
N VAL A 222 10.21 -8.32 -24.94
CA VAL A 222 10.30 -9.72 -25.34
C VAL A 222 9.21 -10.53 -24.66
N THR A 223 8.42 -11.27 -25.45
CA THR A 223 7.44 -12.23 -24.95
C THR A 223 8.13 -13.54 -24.55
N VAL A 224 7.95 -13.98 -23.30
CA VAL A 224 8.52 -15.25 -22.80
C VAL A 224 7.47 -16.36 -22.93
N ALA A 225 7.82 -17.43 -23.64
CA ALA A 225 7.02 -18.67 -23.71
C ALA A 225 7.79 -19.82 -23.04
N THR A 226 7.14 -20.55 -22.13
CA THR A 226 7.72 -21.70 -21.43
C THR A 226 7.03 -22.99 -21.86
N ASN A 227 7.81 -23.93 -22.40
CA ASN A 227 7.34 -25.26 -22.83
C ASN A 227 8.15 -26.35 -22.09
N PHE A 228 7.52 -27.50 -21.87
CA PHE A 228 8.18 -28.69 -21.33
C PHE A 228 8.57 -29.61 -22.49
N PHE A 229 9.73 -30.26 -22.37
CA PHE A 229 10.22 -31.20 -23.36
C PHE A 229 10.70 -32.47 -22.66
N ASP A 230 10.51 -33.60 -23.30
CA ASP A 230 11.09 -34.86 -22.85
C ASP A 230 12.61 -34.83 -23.12
N PRO A 231 13.45 -35.02 -22.09
CA PRO A 231 14.90 -35.01 -22.27
C PRO A 231 15.43 -36.10 -23.19
N ALA A 232 14.72 -37.23 -23.37
CA ALA A 232 15.18 -38.34 -24.20
C ALA A 232 14.79 -38.19 -25.68
N THR A 233 13.55 -37.78 -25.94
CA THR A 233 13.00 -37.68 -27.31
C THR A 233 13.10 -36.27 -27.90
N GLY A 234 13.21 -35.24 -27.05
CA GLY A 234 13.10 -33.84 -27.46
C GLY A 234 11.67 -33.42 -27.83
N GLU A 235 10.69 -34.30 -27.65
CA GLU A 235 9.29 -34.00 -27.95
C GLU A 235 8.71 -33.02 -26.92
N LYS A 236 7.82 -32.13 -27.37
CA LYS A 236 7.13 -31.18 -26.51
C LYS A 236 6.08 -31.92 -25.68
N LEU A 237 6.21 -31.83 -24.35
CA LEU A 237 5.29 -32.44 -23.40
C LEU A 237 4.09 -31.53 -23.11
N TYR A 238 2.90 -32.15 -23.12
CA TYR A 238 1.66 -31.50 -22.72
C TYR A 238 1.35 -31.73 -21.24
N ARG A 239 0.46 -30.90 -20.67
CA ARG A 239 0.08 -30.97 -19.26
C ARG A 239 -0.51 -32.32 -18.82
N PHE A 240 -1.11 -33.08 -19.73
CA PHE A 240 -1.69 -34.39 -19.42
C PHE A 240 -0.65 -35.54 -19.43
N GLU A 241 0.53 -35.31 -20.01
CA GLU A 241 1.62 -36.29 -20.09
C GLU A 241 2.57 -36.19 -18.89
N VAL A 242 2.48 -35.08 -18.15
CA VAL A 242 3.30 -34.83 -16.96
C VAL A 242 2.46 -34.91 -15.70
N CYS A 243 3.04 -35.45 -14.63
CA CYS A 243 2.45 -35.49 -13.30
C CYS A 243 3.36 -34.81 -12.28
N LYS A 244 2.78 -34.40 -11.16
CA LYS A 244 3.53 -33.96 -9.99
C LYS A 244 3.82 -35.18 -9.11
N TYR A 245 4.96 -35.21 -8.44
CA TYR A 245 5.21 -36.23 -7.43
C TYR A 245 5.84 -35.63 -6.19
N GLN A 246 5.58 -36.27 -5.04
CA GLN A 246 6.25 -35.97 -3.78
C GLN A 246 6.86 -37.26 -3.22
N THR A 247 8.09 -37.18 -2.74
CA THR A 247 8.78 -38.33 -2.15
C THR A 247 8.58 -38.30 -0.64
N TYR A 248 7.98 -39.37 -0.09
CA TYR A 248 7.79 -39.53 1.35
C TYR A 248 8.29 -40.91 1.78
N ALA A 249 9.18 -40.95 2.77
CA ALA A 249 9.80 -42.19 3.26
C ALA A 249 10.36 -43.11 2.15
N GLY A 250 11.01 -42.52 1.13
CA GLY A 250 11.58 -43.26 -0.01
C GLY A 250 10.58 -43.70 -1.08
N ARG A 251 9.27 -43.51 -0.85
CA ARG A 251 8.22 -43.80 -1.84
C ARG A 251 7.85 -42.54 -2.62
N ARG A 252 7.81 -42.63 -3.95
CA ARG A 252 7.29 -41.56 -4.81
C ARG A 252 5.77 -41.71 -4.91
N ILE A 253 5.05 -40.65 -4.56
CA ILE A 253 3.59 -40.56 -4.71
C ILE A 253 3.34 -39.59 -5.86
N ALA A 254 2.89 -40.13 -7.00
CA ALA A 254 2.55 -39.35 -8.19
C ALA A 254 1.07 -38.94 -8.14
N MET A 255 0.78 -37.72 -8.58
CA MET A 255 -0.55 -37.12 -8.68
C MET A 255 -0.63 -36.30 -9.97
N SER A 256 -1.74 -36.44 -10.68
CA SER A 256 -2.10 -35.57 -11.79
C SER A 256 -2.35 -34.13 -11.33
N PHE A 257 -2.31 -33.17 -12.25
CA PHE A 257 -2.68 -31.78 -11.91
C PHE A 257 -4.12 -31.66 -11.42
N GLN A 258 -5.04 -32.47 -11.97
CA GLN A 258 -6.44 -32.48 -11.56
C GLN A 258 -6.61 -33.00 -10.13
N GLU A 259 -5.89 -34.06 -9.74
CA GLU A 259 -5.93 -34.58 -8.36
C GLU A 259 -5.38 -33.55 -7.38
N VAL A 260 -4.29 -32.85 -7.73
CA VAL A 260 -3.74 -31.79 -6.88
C VAL A 260 -4.75 -30.65 -6.68
N ASP A 261 -5.48 -30.27 -7.74
CA ASP A 261 -6.52 -29.25 -7.64
C ASP A 261 -7.74 -29.75 -6.82
N GLN A 262 -8.11 -31.03 -6.95
CA GLN A 262 -9.19 -31.66 -6.18
C GLN A 262 -8.86 -31.78 -4.69
N ILE A 263 -7.60 -32.06 -4.32
CA ILE A 263 -7.17 -32.10 -2.91
C ILE A 263 -7.37 -30.73 -2.24
N ALA A 264 -7.21 -29.64 -3.00
CA ALA A 264 -7.46 -28.28 -2.51
C ALA A 264 -8.95 -27.88 -2.53
N HIS A 265 -9.83 -28.70 -3.10
CA HIS A 265 -11.26 -28.44 -3.20
C HIS A 265 -11.99 -28.92 -1.94
N PHE A 266 -12.40 -27.96 -1.09
CA PHE A 266 -13.17 -28.25 0.11
C PHE A 266 -14.64 -27.83 0.00
N CYS A 267 -14.89 -26.65 -0.56
CA CYS A 267 -16.19 -26.00 -0.57
C CYS A 267 -16.36 -25.17 -1.85
N ARG A 268 -17.62 -24.86 -2.21
CA ARG A 268 -17.91 -23.86 -3.24
C ARG A 268 -17.36 -22.48 -2.84
N PRO A 269 -16.89 -21.66 -3.80
CA PRO A 269 -16.57 -20.27 -3.53
C PRO A 269 -17.77 -19.54 -2.92
N GLY A 270 -17.52 -18.64 -1.99
CA GLY A 270 -18.57 -18.00 -1.21
C GLY A 270 -18.12 -17.69 0.20
N MET A 271 -18.97 -16.96 0.90
CA MET A 271 -18.85 -16.74 2.33
C MET A 271 -20.06 -17.36 3.03
N VAL A 272 -19.84 -18.08 4.13
CA VAL A 272 -20.91 -18.70 4.91
C VAL A 272 -20.88 -18.18 6.33
N LEU A 273 -21.99 -17.64 6.83
CA LEU A 273 -22.13 -17.22 8.22
C LEU A 273 -22.14 -18.44 9.14
N LEU A 274 -21.29 -18.41 10.17
CA LEU A 274 -21.22 -19.45 11.21
C LEU A 274 -21.91 -19.00 12.50
N GLY A 275 -21.87 -17.71 12.81
CA GLY A 275 -22.49 -17.16 14.01
C GLY A 275 -21.96 -15.77 14.35
N PHE A 276 -22.25 -15.31 15.57
CA PHE A 276 -21.84 -13.99 16.06
C PHE A 276 -21.06 -14.12 17.36
N LEU A 277 -19.98 -13.35 17.48
CA LEU A 277 -19.18 -13.23 18.71
C LEU A 277 -19.06 -11.76 19.14
N PRO A 278 -18.87 -11.47 20.43
CA PRO A 278 -18.57 -10.10 20.86
C PRO A 278 -17.25 -9.61 20.28
N SER A 279 -17.18 -8.32 19.88
CA SER A 279 -15.96 -7.74 19.30
C SER A 279 -14.76 -7.78 20.26
N SER A 280 -14.99 -7.84 21.57
CA SER A 280 -13.94 -7.98 22.60
C SER A 280 -13.16 -9.30 22.55
N ARG A 281 -13.69 -10.33 21.87
CA ARG A 281 -13.01 -11.61 21.68
C ARG A 281 -11.90 -11.52 20.63
N LEU A 282 -11.93 -10.51 19.76
CA LEU A 282 -10.93 -10.30 18.73
C LEU A 282 -9.68 -9.69 19.37
N LYS A 283 -8.53 -10.33 19.15
CA LYS A 283 -7.24 -9.90 19.71
C LYS A 283 -6.34 -9.38 18.61
N ALA A 284 -5.72 -8.23 18.81
CA ALA A 284 -4.83 -7.60 17.81
C ALA A 284 -3.64 -8.50 17.43
N HIS A 285 -3.09 -9.28 18.37
CA HIS A 285 -1.96 -10.18 18.12
C HIS A 285 -2.33 -11.48 17.36
N HIS A 286 -3.60 -11.69 17.01
CA HIS A 286 -4.02 -12.77 16.11
C HIS A 286 -3.96 -12.37 14.62
N PHE A 287 -3.28 -11.26 14.30
CA PHE A 287 -3.06 -10.82 12.94
C PHE A 287 -2.21 -11.82 12.14
N ILE A 288 -2.67 -12.17 10.93
CA ILE A 288 -1.94 -13.04 9.98
C ILE A 288 -1.61 -12.30 8.69
N ARG A 289 -2.59 -11.57 8.16
CA ARG A 289 -2.53 -10.89 6.87
C ARG A 289 -3.51 -9.72 6.85
N ASN A 290 -3.31 -8.82 5.89
CA ASN A 290 -4.16 -7.63 5.70
C ASN A 290 -5.64 -8.01 5.62
N ALA A 291 -6.46 -7.24 6.33
CA ALA A 291 -7.91 -7.34 6.26
C ALA A 291 -8.41 -6.89 4.87
N LEU A 292 -9.56 -7.41 4.47
CA LEU A 292 -10.31 -6.88 3.33
C LEU A 292 -11.44 -6.00 3.85
N PHE A 293 -11.97 -5.13 3.00
CA PHE A 293 -13.18 -4.38 3.28
C PHE A 293 -14.34 -4.94 2.47
N MET A 294 -15.49 -5.17 3.08
CA MET A 294 -16.66 -5.75 2.45
C MET A 294 -17.76 -4.70 2.28
N CYS A 295 -18.32 -4.60 1.07
CA CYS A 295 -19.49 -3.79 0.74
C CYS A 295 -20.56 -4.65 0.06
N PRO A 296 -21.85 -4.25 0.12
CA PRO A 296 -22.90 -4.95 -0.62
C PRO A 296 -22.73 -4.74 -2.14
N ASP A 297 -23.17 -5.73 -2.92
CA ASP A 297 -23.19 -5.65 -4.38
C ASP A 297 -24.62 -5.78 -4.90
N GLU A 298 -25.27 -4.62 -5.11
CA GLU A 298 -26.64 -4.55 -5.59
C GLU A 298 -26.78 -4.95 -7.07
N THR A 299 -25.67 -4.97 -7.82
CA THR A 299 -25.69 -5.28 -9.26
C THR A 299 -25.96 -6.74 -9.53
N VAL A 300 -25.54 -7.62 -8.61
CA VAL A 300 -25.72 -9.07 -8.71
C VAL A 300 -27.04 -9.50 -8.09
N THR A 301 -27.31 -9.08 -6.84
CA THR A 301 -28.50 -9.48 -6.09
C THR A 301 -29.18 -8.26 -5.50
N LYS A 302 -30.36 -7.91 -6.04
CA LYS A 302 -31.18 -6.81 -5.52
C LYS A 302 -31.68 -7.12 -4.10
N GLY A 303 -31.70 -6.11 -3.23
CA GLY A 303 -31.99 -6.20 -1.80
C GLY A 303 -30.76 -6.46 -0.91
N SER A 304 -29.58 -6.70 -1.49
CA SER A 304 -28.36 -6.98 -0.73
C SER A 304 -27.99 -5.80 0.16
N THR A 305 -28.09 -4.58 -0.36
CA THR A 305 -27.74 -3.35 0.36
C THR A 305 -28.63 -3.16 1.60
N VAL A 306 -29.93 -3.41 1.48
CA VAL A 306 -30.89 -3.25 2.59
C VAL A 306 -30.57 -4.22 3.74
N PHE A 307 -30.37 -5.51 3.42
CA PHE A 307 -30.01 -6.50 4.43
C PHE A 307 -28.64 -6.22 5.03
N PHE A 308 -27.67 -5.87 4.19
CA PHE A 308 -26.31 -5.57 4.63
C PHE A 308 -26.28 -4.40 5.62
N MET A 309 -26.99 -3.32 5.33
CA MET A 309 -27.09 -2.17 6.23
C MET A 309 -27.79 -2.56 7.54
N ALA A 310 -28.88 -3.32 7.48
CA ALA A 310 -29.55 -3.81 8.69
C ALA A 310 -28.61 -4.67 9.57
N LEU A 311 -27.82 -5.55 8.95
CA LEU A 311 -26.80 -6.35 9.64
C LEU A 311 -25.73 -5.45 10.28
N LEU A 312 -25.23 -4.46 9.54
CA LEU A 312 -24.23 -3.51 10.01
C LEU A 312 -24.74 -2.73 11.24
N THR A 313 -25.92 -2.14 11.14
CA THR A 313 -26.54 -1.39 12.25
C THR A 313 -26.70 -2.26 13.49
N LYS A 314 -27.19 -3.51 13.36
CA LYS A 314 -27.37 -4.41 14.50
C LYS A 314 -26.06 -4.93 15.09
N CYS A 315 -25.03 -5.16 14.27
CA CYS A 315 -23.71 -5.51 14.75
C CYS A 315 -23.05 -4.37 15.53
N LEU A 316 -23.21 -3.12 15.08
CA LEU A 316 -22.73 -1.92 15.78
C LEU A 316 -23.45 -1.73 17.12
N GLU A 317 -24.79 -1.73 17.12
CA GLU A 317 -25.61 -1.58 18.33
C GLU A 317 -25.23 -2.59 19.42
N ARG A 318 -25.03 -3.86 19.04
CA ARG A 318 -24.76 -4.96 19.97
C ARG A 318 -23.28 -5.17 20.27
N LYS A 319 -22.37 -4.43 19.62
CA LYS A 319 -20.91 -4.63 19.69
C LYS A 319 -20.51 -6.09 19.38
N MET A 320 -21.10 -6.63 18.32
CA MET A 320 -20.90 -8.00 17.86
C MET A 320 -20.22 -8.01 16.49
N MET A 321 -19.37 -9.00 16.27
CA MET A 321 -18.77 -9.35 14.99
C MET A 321 -19.36 -10.66 14.47
N ALA A 322 -19.51 -10.79 13.15
CA ALA A 322 -19.98 -12.02 12.54
C ALA A 322 -18.78 -12.92 12.19
N ILE A 323 -18.85 -14.20 12.54
CA ILE A 323 -17.83 -15.19 12.18
C ILE A 323 -18.29 -15.92 10.93
N CYS A 324 -17.44 -15.92 9.92
CA CYS A 324 -17.75 -16.52 8.64
C CYS A 324 -16.63 -17.46 8.17
N ARG A 325 -17.00 -18.39 7.30
CA ARG A 325 -16.06 -19.18 6.51
C ARG A 325 -15.98 -18.57 5.12
N LEU A 326 -14.81 -18.09 4.72
CA LEU A 326 -14.55 -17.51 3.40
C LEU A 326 -13.80 -18.50 2.51
N THR A 327 -14.33 -18.75 1.32
CA THR A 327 -13.67 -19.47 0.23
C THR A 327 -13.63 -18.56 -0.99
N ALA A 328 -12.51 -17.87 -1.21
CA ALA A 328 -12.45 -16.79 -2.20
C ALA A 328 -12.48 -17.28 -3.66
N ARG A 329 -11.95 -18.47 -3.94
CA ARG A 329 -11.82 -19.04 -5.30
C ARG A 329 -12.05 -20.54 -5.26
N GLN A 330 -12.34 -21.14 -6.42
CA GLN A 330 -12.39 -22.60 -6.54
C GLN A 330 -11.03 -23.20 -6.19
N ASN A 331 -11.05 -24.44 -5.68
CA ASN A 331 -9.85 -25.23 -5.36
C ASN A 331 -8.92 -24.51 -4.37
N THR A 332 -9.50 -23.80 -3.40
CA THR A 332 -8.78 -23.14 -2.31
C THR A 332 -9.36 -23.60 -0.98
N SER A 333 -8.49 -23.79 0.02
CA SER A 333 -8.94 -24.15 1.37
C SER A 333 -9.68 -22.99 2.05
N PRO A 334 -10.75 -23.29 2.82
CA PRO A 334 -11.55 -22.28 3.49
C PRO A 334 -10.76 -21.60 4.62
N ARG A 335 -10.95 -20.29 4.78
CA ARG A 335 -10.41 -19.52 5.90
C ARG A 335 -11.53 -19.04 6.80
N LEU A 336 -11.28 -19.06 8.12
CA LEU A 336 -12.15 -18.41 9.08
C LEU A 336 -11.86 -16.91 9.07
N VAL A 337 -12.92 -16.11 9.04
CA VAL A 337 -12.85 -14.64 9.05
C VAL A 337 -13.84 -14.08 10.07
N ALA A 338 -13.47 -12.96 10.69
CA ALA A 338 -14.35 -12.15 11.50
C ALA A 338 -14.73 -10.89 10.73
N LEU A 339 -16.01 -10.59 10.65
CA LEU A 339 -16.57 -9.37 10.08
C LEU A 339 -16.74 -8.36 11.20
N LEU A 340 -15.79 -7.45 11.32
CA LEU A 340 -15.83 -6.34 12.28
C LEU A 340 -16.61 -5.18 11.66
N PRO A 341 -17.74 -4.75 12.25
CA PRO A 341 -18.54 -3.66 11.71
C PRO A 341 -17.81 -2.32 11.82
N GLN A 342 -17.88 -1.50 10.77
CA GLN A 342 -17.37 -0.13 10.73
C GLN A 342 -18.52 0.83 10.43
N ALA A 343 -18.68 1.84 11.28
CA ALA A 343 -19.58 2.95 11.05
C ALA A 343 -18.93 3.97 10.12
N GLU A 344 -19.75 4.69 9.36
CA GLU A 344 -19.29 5.78 8.53
C GLU A 344 -18.84 6.97 9.39
N THR A 345 -17.69 7.55 9.04
CA THR A 345 -17.17 8.76 9.71
C THR A 345 -16.74 9.79 8.66
N TYR A 346 -16.93 11.06 9.00
CA TYR A 346 -16.54 12.21 8.18
C TYR A 346 -15.52 13.04 8.94
N ASP A 347 -14.61 13.68 8.21
CA ASP A 347 -13.72 14.69 8.78
C ASP A 347 -14.42 16.04 8.97
N ALA A 348 -13.68 17.02 9.50
CA ALA A 348 -14.18 18.37 9.71
C ALA A 348 -14.50 19.12 8.40
N THR A 349 -13.98 18.66 7.27
CA THR A 349 -14.21 19.22 5.94
C THR A 349 -15.38 18.58 5.20
N GLY A 350 -16.01 17.54 5.78
CA GLY A 350 -17.12 16.80 5.19
C GLY A 350 -16.69 15.63 4.31
N VAL A 351 -15.39 15.35 4.19
CA VAL A 351 -14.86 14.23 3.42
C VAL A 351 -15.02 12.95 4.22
N GLN A 352 -15.56 11.92 3.58
CA GLN A 352 -15.68 10.59 4.17
C GLN A 352 -14.30 10.00 4.47
N MET A 353 -14.04 9.75 5.76
CA MET A 353 -12.79 9.12 6.25
C MET A 353 -12.93 7.61 6.30
N ASP A 354 -13.95 7.12 7.00
CA ASP A 354 -14.26 5.69 7.10
C ASP A 354 -15.55 5.39 6.34
N SER A 355 -15.50 4.49 5.36
CA SER A 355 -16.70 4.03 4.66
C SER A 355 -17.54 3.06 5.53
N PRO A 356 -18.87 3.03 5.38
CA PRO A 356 -19.72 2.06 6.08
C PRO A 356 -19.50 0.64 5.51
N GLY A 357 -19.29 -0.35 6.37
CA GLY A 357 -19.08 -1.72 5.91
C GLY A 357 -18.52 -2.65 6.97
N PHE A 358 -17.89 -3.73 6.53
CA PHE A 358 -17.23 -4.69 7.43
C PHE A 358 -15.77 -4.89 7.06
N HIS A 359 -14.89 -4.81 8.06
CA HIS A 359 -13.54 -5.34 7.95
C HIS A 359 -13.57 -6.86 8.06
N VAL A 360 -13.07 -7.52 7.02
CA VAL A 360 -12.90 -8.97 6.93
C VAL A 360 -11.53 -9.33 7.47
N ILE A 361 -11.48 -9.69 8.76
CA ILE A 361 -10.25 -9.99 9.48
C ILE A 361 -10.03 -11.49 9.46
N PHE A 362 -8.89 -11.93 8.91
CA PHE A 362 -8.53 -13.35 8.84
C PHE A 362 -8.14 -13.88 10.24
N LEU A 363 -8.77 -14.98 10.64
CA LEU A 363 -8.52 -15.63 11.92
C LEU A 363 -7.53 -16.79 11.78
N PRO A 364 -6.61 -16.97 12.76
CA PRO A 364 -5.62 -18.03 12.70
C PRO A 364 -6.22 -19.39 13.00
N TYR A 365 -5.76 -20.39 12.26
CA TYR A 365 -5.91 -21.78 12.66
C TYR A 365 -4.86 -22.14 13.71
N ALA A 366 -5.00 -23.32 14.32
CA ALA A 366 -4.06 -23.81 15.31
C ALA A 366 -2.61 -23.87 14.76
N ASP A 367 -2.45 -24.21 13.47
CA ASP A 367 -1.15 -24.31 12.81
C ASP A 367 -0.44 -22.95 12.64
N ASP A 368 -1.19 -21.84 12.64
CA ASP A 368 -0.64 -20.48 12.51
C ASP A 368 -0.09 -19.97 13.85
N LEU A 369 -0.53 -20.55 14.98
CA LEU A 369 -0.12 -20.15 16.32
C LEU A 369 1.21 -20.83 16.69
N ARG A 370 2.19 -20.02 17.10
CA ARG A 370 3.52 -20.49 17.54
C ARG A 370 3.57 -20.65 19.05
N ASP A 371 3.93 -21.85 19.53
CA ASP A 371 4.17 -22.07 20.95
C ASP A 371 5.49 -21.41 21.39
N LEU A 372 5.40 -20.54 22.39
CA LEU A 372 6.54 -19.86 23.02
C LEU A 372 6.95 -20.53 24.34
N GLY A 373 6.55 -21.78 24.55
CA GLY A 373 6.77 -22.54 25.78
C GLY A 373 8.21 -22.63 26.26
N SER A 374 9.18 -22.56 25.35
CA SER A 374 10.62 -22.51 25.67
C SER A 374 11.08 -21.21 26.35
N ILE A 375 10.26 -20.15 26.32
CA ILE A 375 10.55 -18.84 26.96
C ILE A 375 9.96 -18.75 28.38
N LYS A 376 9.24 -19.78 28.84
CA LYS A 376 8.49 -19.77 30.13
C LYS A 376 9.32 -19.51 31.39
N ASN A 377 10.65 -19.64 31.33
CA ASN A 377 11.52 -19.36 32.48
C ASN A 377 11.75 -17.87 32.75
N ILE A 378 11.27 -16.97 31.89
CA ILE A 378 11.28 -15.54 32.19
C ILE A 378 10.07 -15.26 33.11
N LYS A 379 10.30 -15.25 34.42
CA LYS A 379 9.38 -14.59 35.35
C LYS A 379 9.25 -13.15 34.88
N ARG A 380 8.10 -12.80 34.30
CA ARG A 380 7.77 -11.41 34.03
C ARG A 380 7.59 -10.73 35.37
N GLU A 381 8.62 -10.03 35.81
CA GLU A 381 8.51 -9.11 36.94
C GLU A 381 7.58 -7.98 36.49
N THR A 382 6.33 -8.05 36.94
CA THR A 382 5.38 -6.95 36.80
C THR A 382 5.72 -5.95 37.90
N ALA A 383 6.35 -4.83 37.52
CA ALA A 383 6.53 -3.70 38.41
C ALA A 383 5.16 -3.06 38.72
N ASP A 384 4.95 -2.67 39.97
CA ASP A 384 3.75 -1.93 40.36
C ASP A 384 3.73 -0.55 39.67
N ASP A 385 2.53 -0.01 39.44
CA ASP A 385 2.34 1.31 38.80
C ASP A 385 3.02 2.47 39.55
N ASN A 386 3.33 2.27 40.83
CA ASN A 386 4.05 3.21 41.69
C ASN A 386 5.57 3.13 41.57
N ASP A 387 6.09 2.18 40.80
CA ASP A 387 7.51 2.07 40.57
C ASP A 387 8.00 3.32 39.82
N LYS A 388 9.09 3.92 40.30
CA LYS A 388 9.66 5.15 39.73
C LYS A 388 10.01 4.96 38.27
N LEU A 389 10.38 3.73 37.90
CA LEU A 389 10.67 3.34 36.54
C LEU A 389 9.45 3.45 35.62
N VAL A 390 8.31 2.89 36.06
CA VAL A 390 7.05 2.92 35.32
C VAL A 390 6.55 4.35 35.20
N GLN A 391 6.67 5.17 36.26
CA GLN A 391 6.30 6.58 36.21
C GLN A 391 7.16 7.39 35.23
N SER A 392 8.48 7.17 35.23
CA SER A 392 9.38 7.82 34.27
C SER A 392 9.04 7.44 32.82
N MET A 393 8.78 6.15 32.56
CA MET A 393 8.36 5.70 31.23
C MET A 393 6.98 6.25 30.85
N LYS A 394 6.02 6.33 31.78
CA LYS A 394 4.72 6.98 31.53
C LYS A 394 4.88 8.46 31.17
N GLN A 395 5.77 9.19 31.86
CA GLN A 395 6.09 10.57 31.49
C GLN A 395 6.70 10.67 30.09
N PHE A 396 7.53 9.70 29.69
CA PHE A 396 8.10 9.65 28.35
C PHE A 396 7.01 9.40 27.31
N VAL A 397 6.19 8.37 27.48
CA VAL A 397 5.11 8.03 26.54
C VAL A 397 4.10 9.18 26.41
N ASN A 398 3.77 9.86 27.50
CA ASN A 398 2.85 11.01 27.46
C ASN A 398 3.42 12.24 26.75
N LYS A 399 4.75 12.43 26.79
CA LYS A 399 5.41 13.51 26.04
C LYS A 399 5.77 13.09 24.61
N PHE A 400 5.85 11.79 24.34
CA PHE A 400 6.25 11.27 23.06
C PHE A 400 5.18 11.55 22.02
N SER A 401 5.44 12.57 21.20
CA SER A 401 4.66 12.86 20.01
C SER A 401 5.49 12.47 18.78
N PRO A 402 5.06 11.47 17.99
CA PRO A 402 5.70 11.20 16.71
C PRO A 402 5.48 12.39 15.77
N SER A 403 6.46 12.66 14.91
CA SER A 403 6.39 13.75 13.92
C SER A 403 5.57 13.41 12.70
N ARG A 404 5.37 12.10 12.41
CA ARG A 404 4.68 11.58 11.23
C ARG A 404 3.69 10.49 11.63
N SER A 405 2.57 10.41 10.93
CA SER A 405 1.61 9.32 11.09
C SER A 405 2.05 8.08 10.28
N ILE A 406 1.55 6.88 10.63
CA ILE A 406 1.96 5.61 9.98
C ILE A 406 1.67 5.61 8.47
N GLY A 407 0.65 6.37 8.02
CA GLY A 407 0.28 6.48 6.61
C GLY A 407 1.13 7.44 5.79
N GLU A 408 1.87 8.34 6.43
CA GLU A 408 2.69 9.37 5.77
C GLU A 408 4.12 8.91 5.48
N ILE A 409 4.54 7.76 6.01
CA ILE A 409 5.90 7.25 5.86
C ILE A 409 6.01 6.48 4.55
N HIS A 410 6.83 6.99 3.63
CA HIS A 410 7.05 6.38 2.34
C HIS A 410 8.08 5.24 2.41
N ASN A 411 7.98 4.28 1.49
CA ASN A 411 8.99 3.23 1.36
C ASN A 411 10.23 3.80 0.63
N PRO A 412 11.38 3.94 1.32
CA PRO A 412 12.57 4.58 0.74
C PRO A 412 13.14 3.80 -0.45
N ALA A 413 13.01 2.47 -0.46
CA ALA A 413 13.47 1.65 -1.56
C ALA A 413 12.63 1.89 -2.84
N LEU A 414 11.32 2.08 -2.70
CA LEU A 414 10.45 2.40 -3.82
C LEU A 414 10.67 3.81 -4.33
N GLN A 415 10.80 4.79 -3.44
CA GLN A 415 11.07 6.17 -3.84
C GLN A 415 12.41 6.27 -4.56
N LYS A 416 13.47 5.66 -4.02
CA LYS A 416 14.76 5.61 -4.70
C LYS A 416 14.65 4.96 -6.08
N HIS A 417 13.91 3.86 -6.19
CA HIS A 417 13.70 3.19 -7.48
C HIS A 417 12.96 4.09 -8.49
N ARG A 418 11.92 4.80 -8.07
CA ARG A 418 11.17 5.76 -8.89
C ARG A 418 12.07 6.92 -9.34
N ASN A 419 12.81 7.53 -8.43
CA ASN A 419 13.72 8.65 -8.74
C ASN A 419 14.81 8.22 -9.74
N VAL A 420 15.34 7.00 -9.61
CA VAL A 420 16.32 6.47 -10.58
C VAL A 420 15.70 6.27 -11.96
N ILE A 421 14.48 5.72 -12.03
CA ILE A 421 13.78 5.54 -13.31
C ILE A 421 13.44 6.90 -13.92
N GLU A 422 12.92 7.83 -13.13
CA GLU A 422 12.58 9.18 -13.58
C GLU A 422 13.83 9.89 -14.12
N ALA A 423 14.94 9.89 -13.38
CA ALA A 423 16.19 10.46 -13.85
C ALA A 423 16.67 9.81 -15.15
N PHE A 424 16.55 8.48 -15.28
CA PHE A 424 16.91 7.77 -16.51
C PHE A 424 15.99 8.13 -17.69
N VAL A 425 14.67 8.17 -17.48
CA VAL A 425 13.67 8.47 -18.51
C VAL A 425 13.76 9.94 -18.94
N LEU A 426 14.12 10.84 -18.03
CA LEU A 426 14.27 12.27 -18.30
C LEU A 426 15.70 12.67 -18.69
N ASP A 427 16.62 11.71 -18.89
CA ASP A 427 18.04 11.97 -19.20
C ASP A 427 18.71 12.96 -18.22
N ARG A 428 18.37 12.88 -16.93
CA ARG A 428 19.00 13.68 -15.86
C ARG A 428 20.32 13.03 -15.44
N GLU A 429 21.38 13.83 -15.29
CA GLU A 429 22.70 13.33 -14.88
C GLU A 429 22.75 12.90 -13.41
N GLN A 430 21.93 13.53 -12.57
CA GLN A 430 21.88 13.29 -11.13
C GLN A 430 20.54 12.71 -10.72
N VAL A 431 20.60 11.70 -9.86
CA VAL A 431 19.42 11.13 -9.21
C VAL A 431 19.18 11.90 -7.92
N GLU A 432 17.96 12.40 -7.75
CA GLU A 432 17.56 13.09 -6.53
C GLU A 432 17.68 12.15 -5.31
N THR A 433 18.29 12.67 -4.24
CA THR A 433 18.48 11.92 -3.00
C THR A 433 17.17 11.84 -2.23
N VAL A 434 16.70 10.63 -1.97
CA VAL A 434 15.53 10.36 -1.13
C VAL A 434 15.95 10.38 0.33
N GLU A 435 15.28 11.21 1.15
CA GLU A 435 15.38 11.15 2.61
C GLU A 435 14.70 9.87 3.13
N ASP A 436 15.38 9.11 3.99
CA ASP A 436 14.80 7.92 4.60
C ASP A 436 13.96 8.29 5.83
N GLU A 437 12.66 8.43 5.58
CA GLU A 437 11.64 8.78 6.58
C GLU A 437 11.44 7.69 7.65
N THR A 438 12.00 6.49 7.43
CA THR A 438 11.89 5.38 8.40
C THR A 438 12.94 5.48 9.52
N LEU A 439 13.97 6.31 9.33
CA LEU A 439 15.00 6.53 10.34
C LEU A 439 14.51 7.51 11.42
N PRO A 440 14.76 7.23 12.71
CA PRO A 440 14.42 8.16 13.78
C PRO A 440 15.26 9.42 13.70
N ASN A 441 14.62 10.58 13.88
CA ASN A 441 15.32 11.85 14.01
C ASN A 441 15.99 11.94 15.40
N ASN A 442 17.19 11.40 15.49
CA ASN A 442 17.96 11.31 16.74
C ASN A 442 18.21 12.70 17.35
N GLU A 443 18.48 13.72 16.53
CA GLU A 443 18.73 15.09 17.03
C GLU A 443 17.51 15.66 17.75
N HIS A 444 16.33 15.49 17.17
CA HIS A 444 15.09 15.91 17.80
C HIS A 444 14.78 15.10 19.06
N ILE A 445 15.06 13.80 19.05
CA ILE A 445 14.86 12.93 20.21
C ILE A 445 15.76 13.34 21.37
N ASP A 446 17.05 13.55 21.12
CA ASP A 446 18.02 13.94 22.15
C ASP A 446 17.71 15.32 22.70
N LYS A 447 17.34 16.27 21.84
CA LYS A 447 16.98 17.64 22.25
C LYS A 447 15.70 17.67 23.08
N THR A 448 14.68 16.91 22.72
CA THR A 448 13.35 16.97 23.34
C THR A 448 13.23 16.05 24.57
N TYR A 449 13.82 14.86 24.49
CA TYR A 449 13.65 13.79 25.49
C TYR A 449 14.94 13.42 26.22
N GLY A 450 16.10 13.97 25.84
CA GLY A 450 17.39 13.56 26.39
C GLY A 450 17.49 13.64 27.92
N SER A 451 16.90 14.66 28.56
CA SER A 451 16.87 14.76 30.02
C SER A 451 16.03 13.67 30.68
N LEU A 452 14.92 13.29 30.06
CA LEU A 452 14.03 12.25 30.55
C LEU A 452 14.64 10.87 30.36
N LEU A 453 15.25 10.63 29.20
CA LEU A 453 15.99 9.39 28.90
C LEU A 453 17.20 9.23 29.82
N ALA A 454 17.93 10.30 30.12
CA ALA A 454 19.02 10.27 31.09
C ALA A 454 18.52 9.88 32.50
N SER A 455 17.40 10.43 32.94
CA SER A 455 16.78 10.06 34.22
C SER A 455 16.33 8.60 34.26
N PHE A 456 15.79 8.10 33.14
CA PHE A 456 15.37 6.70 33.00
C PHE A 456 16.57 5.75 33.02
N ASN A 457 17.65 6.09 32.31
CA ASN A 457 18.89 5.31 32.28
C ASN A 457 19.53 5.22 33.67
N GLN A 458 19.52 6.32 34.42
CA GLN A 458 19.97 6.34 35.82
C GLN A 458 19.13 5.40 36.70
N LEU A 459 17.80 5.36 36.53
CA LEU A 459 16.93 4.47 37.30
C LEU A 459 17.11 2.99 36.92
N MET A 460 17.38 2.69 35.65
CA MET A 460 17.64 1.33 35.18
C MET A 460 19.00 0.78 35.63
N ASN A 461 19.89 1.61 36.21
CA ASN A 461 21.29 1.27 36.49
C ASN A 461 21.99 0.61 35.29
N VAL A 462 21.65 1.03 34.07
CA VAL A 462 22.34 0.57 32.87
C VAL A 462 23.63 1.37 32.80
N GLU A 463 24.73 0.81 33.30
CA GLU A 463 26.06 1.29 32.92
C GLU A 463 26.12 1.26 31.39
N ASP A 464 26.56 2.35 30.76
CA ASP A 464 26.66 2.47 29.30
C ASP A 464 27.45 1.28 28.71
N VAL A 465 26.73 0.27 28.23
CA VAL A 465 27.30 -0.90 27.53
C VAL A 465 27.76 -0.50 26.11
N SER A 466 27.60 0.76 25.73
CA SER A 466 27.99 1.33 24.44
C SER A 466 29.36 2.01 24.49
N ASP A 467 30.41 1.19 24.61
CA ASP A 467 31.71 1.48 23.97
C ASP A 467 32.67 0.27 23.95
N LYS A 468 32.36 -0.82 24.68
CA LYS A 468 33.20 -2.03 24.69
C LYS A 468 33.11 -2.89 23.42
N ARG A 469 32.28 -2.57 22.42
CA ARG A 469 32.24 -3.31 21.13
C ARG A 469 33.38 -2.96 20.17
N LYS A 470 34.21 -1.95 20.47
CA LYS A 470 35.50 -1.70 19.78
C LYS A 470 36.73 -2.18 20.55
N GLY A 471 36.54 -2.87 21.69
CA GLY A 471 37.59 -3.58 22.38
C GLY A 471 37.77 -4.98 21.78
N LYS A 472 38.97 -5.28 21.30
CA LYS A 472 39.46 -6.64 21.04
C LYS A 472 38.92 -7.56 22.16
N ARG A 473 37.99 -8.46 21.84
CA ARG A 473 37.44 -9.43 22.81
C ARG A 473 38.62 -10.09 23.53
N LYS A 474 38.90 -9.68 24.76
CA LYS A 474 39.54 -10.57 25.73
C LYS A 474 38.53 -11.70 25.88
N ALA A 475 38.96 -12.90 25.55
CA ALA A 475 38.16 -14.10 25.78
C ALA A 475 37.99 -14.20 27.30
N ASP A 476 36.85 -13.72 27.81
CA ASP A 476 36.45 -14.00 29.18
C ASP A 476 36.16 -15.51 29.28
N ASP A 477 36.72 -16.08 30.34
CA ASP A 477 36.70 -17.47 30.73
C ASP A 477 35.27 -18.00 30.98
N GLU A 478 34.53 -18.36 29.93
CA GLU A 478 33.38 -19.28 30.02
C GLU A 478 33.80 -20.76 30.06
N ALA A 479 35.07 -21.06 30.34
CA ALA A 479 35.61 -22.41 30.34
C ALA A 479 35.37 -23.19 31.65
N SER A 480 34.87 -22.55 32.71
CA SER A 480 34.83 -23.12 34.06
C SER A 480 33.58 -23.92 34.42
N SER A 481 32.60 -24.11 33.52
CA SER A 481 31.38 -24.89 33.81
C SER A 481 30.91 -25.86 32.71
N ILE A 482 31.81 -26.28 31.81
CA ILE A 482 31.44 -27.20 30.73
C ILE A 482 31.57 -28.65 31.22
N ASP A 483 30.43 -29.32 31.43
CA ASP A 483 30.37 -30.76 31.66
C ASP A 483 30.50 -31.50 30.32
N LEU A 484 31.76 -31.78 29.91
CA LEU A 484 32.11 -32.45 28.66
C LEU A 484 31.36 -33.76 28.43
N ARG A 485 30.98 -34.47 29.50
CA ARG A 485 30.29 -35.74 29.42
C ARG A 485 28.88 -35.61 28.83
N THR A 486 28.19 -34.50 29.15
CA THR A 486 26.82 -34.25 28.65
C THR A 486 26.82 -33.73 27.23
N GLU A 487 27.77 -32.86 26.87
CA GLU A 487 27.91 -32.35 25.50
C GLU A 487 28.38 -33.44 24.52
N ALA A 488 29.20 -34.39 24.98
CA ALA A 488 29.59 -35.56 24.19
C ALA A 488 28.38 -36.44 23.85
N LYS A 489 27.55 -36.80 24.85
CA LYS A 489 26.32 -37.61 24.64
C LYS A 489 25.32 -36.97 23.69
N ASN A 490 25.25 -35.65 23.68
CA ASN A 490 24.29 -34.90 22.86
C ASN A 490 24.84 -34.48 21.48
N GLY A 491 26.08 -34.86 21.14
CA GLY A 491 26.70 -34.51 19.85
C GLY A 491 26.95 -33.01 19.65
N LEU A 492 27.02 -32.23 20.74
CA LEU A 492 27.11 -30.75 20.70
C LEU A 492 28.55 -30.21 20.61
N LEU A 493 29.56 -31.07 20.79
CA LEU A 493 30.98 -30.71 20.75
C LEU A 493 31.40 -30.07 19.40
N GLY A 494 30.70 -30.40 18.31
CA GLY A 494 30.91 -29.82 16.98
C GLY A 494 30.63 -28.32 16.89
N LYS A 495 29.86 -27.74 17.81
CA LYS A 495 29.53 -26.30 17.82
C LYS A 495 30.55 -25.44 18.56
N ARG A 496 31.46 -26.04 19.35
CA ARG A 496 32.44 -25.31 20.15
C ARG A 496 33.72 -24.98 19.37
N THR A 497 34.48 -23.99 19.82
CA THR A 497 35.76 -23.61 19.21
C THR A 497 36.88 -24.56 19.67
N ILE A 498 37.97 -24.69 18.90
CA ILE A 498 39.10 -25.56 19.27
C ILE A 498 39.71 -25.13 20.61
N ALA A 499 39.79 -23.82 20.88
CA ALA A 499 40.32 -23.27 22.13
C ALA A 499 39.47 -23.65 23.35
N THR A 500 38.13 -23.57 23.23
CA THR A 500 37.22 -23.98 24.32
C THR A 500 37.27 -25.47 24.59
N LEU A 501 37.36 -26.31 23.54
CA LEU A 501 37.52 -27.76 23.69
C LEU A 501 38.85 -28.15 24.36
N ARG A 502 39.97 -27.49 24.01
CA ARG A 502 41.28 -27.76 24.64
C ARG A 502 41.32 -27.35 26.11
N ASN A 503 40.77 -26.19 26.46
CA ASN A 503 40.67 -25.77 27.86
C ASN A 503 39.76 -26.72 28.66
N ALA A 504 38.63 -27.12 28.10
CA ALA A 504 37.76 -28.09 28.75
C ALA A 504 38.43 -29.47 28.92
N CYS A 505 39.24 -29.93 27.96
CA CYS A 505 40.03 -31.16 28.08
C CYS A 505 41.09 -31.05 29.18
N ALA A 506 41.76 -29.89 29.29
CA ALA A 506 42.75 -29.65 30.33
C ALA A 506 42.12 -29.65 31.74
N ILE A 507 40.91 -29.10 31.89
CA ILE A 507 40.16 -29.06 33.15
C ILE A 507 39.66 -30.46 33.53
N ASN A 508 39.15 -31.24 32.57
CA ASN A 508 38.56 -32.56 32.82
C ASN A 508 39.56 -33.73 32.72
N GLY A 509 40.85 -33.45 32.52
CA GLY A 509 41.91 -34.47 32.48
C GLY A 509 41.89 -35.38 31.25
N VAL A 510 41.29 -34.96 30.13
CA VAL A 510 41.28 -35.74 28.88
C VAL A 510 42.64 -35.61 28.20
N PRO A 511 43.38 -36.73 27.97
CA PRO A 511 44.69 -36.67 27.35
C PRO A 511 44.59 -36.36 25.85
N LEU A 512 45.25 -35.28 25.42
CA LEU A 512 45.40 -34.93 24.00
C LEU A 512 46.84 -35.23 23.56
N TYR A 513 47.01 -36.00 22.48
CA TYR A 513 48.31 -36.54 22.04
C TYR A 513 49.22 -35.51 21.34
N GLY A 514 48.82 -34.24 21.23
CA GLY A 514 49.71 -33.19 20.70
C GLY A 514 49.07 -31.82 20.49
N GLY A 515 49.92 -30.78 20.42
CA GLY A 515 49.51 -29.38 20.28
C GLY A 515 48.85 -29.01 18.94
N GLN A 516 48.85 -29.91 17.95
CA GLN A 516 48.32 -29.69 16.60
C GLN A 516 47.09 -30.57 16.24
N MET A 517 46.41 -31.17 17.22
CA MET A 517 45.20 -31.96 16.92
C MET A 517 44.12 -31.11 16.25
N ARG A 518 43.53 -31.65 15.19
CA ARG A 518 42.38 -31.05 14.46
C ARG A 518 41.12 -31.15 15.32
N LYS A 519 40.13 -30.29 15.06
CA LYS A 519 38.88 -30.27 15.83
C LYS A 519 38.19 -31.64 15.91
N ALA A 520 38.19 -32.40 14.80
CA ALA A 520 37.60 -33.73 14.75
C ALA A 520 38.33 -34.72 15.68
N GLU A 521 39.67 -34.71 15.67
CA GLU A 521 40.50 -35.58 16.52
C GLU A 521 40.32 -35.27 18.01
N ILE A 522 40.15 -33.99 18.37
CA ILE A 522 39.85 -33.58 19.75
C ILE A 522 38.47 -34.09 20.19
N ILE A 523 37.47 -34.00 19.32
CA ILE A 523 36.12 -34.52 19.60
C ILE A 523 36.17 -36.04 19.79
N GLU A 524 36.89 -36.74 18.92
CA GLU A 524 37.08 -38.20 19.00
C GLU A 524 37.79 -38.61 20.30
N ALA A 525 38.83 -37.87 20.72
CA ALA A 525 39.50 -38.11 22.00
C ALA A 525 38.55 -37.94 23.20
N ILE A 526 37.66 -36.93 23.16
CA ILE A 526 36.65 -36.70 24.21
C ILE A 526 35.61 -37.84 24.21
N CYS A 527 35.12 -38.26 23.04
CA CYS A 527 34.17 -39.38 22.93
C CYS A 527 34.78 -40.69 23.43
N ASN A 528 36.02 -40.99 23.04
CA ASN A 528 36.76 -42.17 23.49
C ASN A 528 37.00 -42.15 25.01
N PHE A 529 37.29 -40.99 25.60
CA PHE A 529 37.50 -40.86 27.04
C PHE A 529 36.22 -41.13 27.85
N TYR A 530 35.05 -40.74 27.33
CA TYR A 530 33.76 -40.94 28.01
C TYR A 530 32.96 -42.16 27.54
N ASN A 531 33.50 -42.97 26.61
CA ASN A 531 32.81 -44.10 25.95
C ASN A 531 31.43 -43.70 25.39
N VAL A 532 31.41 -42.66 24.55
CA VAL A 532 30.20 -42.14 23.89
C VAL A 532 30.30 -42.27 22.38
#